data_AF-Q7XUY4-F1
#
_entry.id   AF-Q7XUY4-F1
#
_cell.length_a   1.000
_cell.length_b   1.000
_cell.length_c   1.000
_cell.angle_alpha   90.00
_cell.angle_beta   90.00
_cell.angle_gamma   90.00
#
_symmetry.space_group_name_H-M   'P 1'
#
loop_
_entity.id
_entity.type
_entity.pdbx_description
1 polymer ?
#
loop_
_entity_poly.entity_id
_entity_poly.type
_entity_poly.pdbx_seq_one_letter_code
_entity_poly.pdbx_strand_id
1 'polypeptide(L)'
;MPGPGAHLLYALSGGAALSRLAGAARFGPHHCAVYAANAFLGPDLGSFAEWLASFLPSSSSAAAAVGDLAMGVVHHPFYYPLLLGFPLACLYAWLSRRLLLAGVLDEPSRVALSRRQCFYLITAGSLSHFFLDHLFEENGHSTMYTWILSTGWWVGRAPINSDAVVIVGLLCICLVLGFVYINRVKHEKSATQKSNQSFFLIVVIAILYCMWCATQIYLRNPPQPAIGEEADLGVIIFVAIYLFLPHGLCALSMNQNDYAELEGIQLR
;
A
#
# COMPACT_ATOMS: atom_id res chain seq x y z
N MET A 1 18.27 2.76 4.42
CA MET A 1 16.95 3.40 4.37
C MET A 1 16.98 4.53 3.36
N PRO A 2 15.92 4.69 2.55
CA PRO A 2 15.73 5.89 1.75
C PRO A 2 15.65 7.11 2.67
N GLY A 3 16.27 8.22 2.25
CA GLY A 3 16.15 9.47 2.98
C GLY A 3 14.76 10.10 2.85
N PRO A 4 14.47 11.14 3.66
CA PRO A 4 13.18 11.84 3.65
C PRO A 4 12.78 12.37 2.28
N GLY A 5 13.75 12.80 1.48
CA GLY A 5 13.52 13.28 0.11
C GLY A 5 12.98 12.20 -0.83
N ALA A 6 13.42 10.94 -0.68
CA ALA A 6 12.95 9.84 -1.52
C ALA A 6 11.49 9.48 -1.19
N HIS A 7 11.16 9.39 0.10
CA HIS A 7 9.81 9.16 0.60
C HIS A 7 8.83 10.25 0.12
N LEU A 8 9.19 11.53 0.31
CA LEU A 8 8.39 12.66 -0.15
C LEU A 8 8.21 12.68 -1.66
N LEU A 9 9.28 12.50 -2.43
CA LEU A 9 9.23 12.51 -3.88
C LEU A 9 8.35 11.37 -4.40
N TYR A 10 8.50 10.17 -3.87
CA TYR A 10 7.66 9.01 -4.21
C TYR A 10 6.18 9.31 -3.96
N ALA A 11 5.83 9.78 -2.76
CA ALA A 11 4.43 9.97 -2.39
C ALA A 11 3.78 11.17 -3.10
N LEU A 12 4.48 12.30 -3.23
CA LEU A 12 3.95 13.47 -3.95
C LEU A 12 3.83 13.21 -5.45
N SER A 13 4.80 12.54 -6.07
CA SER A 13 4.71 12.17 -7.50
C SER A 13 3.59 11.16 -7.76
N GLY A 14 3.45 10.15 -6.89
CA GLY A 14 2.34 9.21 -6.94
C GLY A 14 0.98 9.89 -6.76
N GLY A 15 0.86 10.79 -5.78
CA GLY A 15 -0.34 11.60 -5.57
C GLY A 15 -0.68 12.50 -6.76
N ALA A 16 0.32 13.16 -7.34
CA ALA A 16 0.14 14.00 -8.53
C ALA A 16 -0.28 13.16 -9.76
N ALA A 17 0.28 11.97 -9.93
CA ALA A 17 -0.12 11.04 -10.99
C ALA A 17 -1.58 10.60 -10.82
N LEU A 18 -1.99 10.23 -9.59
CA LEU A 18 -3.39 9.90 -9.28
C LEU A 18 -4.34 11.08 -9.53
N SER A 19 -3.92 12.30 -9.14
CA SER A 19 -4.67 13.54 -9.41
C SER A 19 -4.90 13.75 -10.90
N ARG A 20 -3.87 13.50 -11.72
CA ARG A 20 -3.95 13.63 -13.18
C ARG A 20 -4.83 12.55 -13.81
N LEU A 21 -4.79 11.31 -13.32
CA LEU A 21 -5.56 10.19 -13.87
C LEU A 21 -7.03 10.24 -13.45
N ALA A 22 -7.32 10.58 -12.19
CA ALA A 22 -8.69 10.64 -11.67
C ALA A 22 -9.38 11.98 -11.94
N GLY A 23 -8.61 13.06 -12.12
CA GLY A 23 -9.07 14.44 -12.12
C GLY A 23 -8.89 15.10 -10.75
N ALA A 24 -8.45 16.36 -10.77
CA ALA A 24 -8.06 17.09 -9.56
C ALA A 24 -9.20 17.29 -8.54
N ALA A 25 -10.46 17.26 -8.98
CA ALA A 25 -11.62 17.29 -8.09
C ALA A 25 -11.84 15.97 -7.32
N ARG A 26 -11.29 14.85 -7.81
CA ARG A 26 -11.42 13.53 -7.18
C ARG A 26 -10.30 13.23 -6.21
N PHE A 27 -9.07 13.53 -6.62
CA PHE A 27 -7.86 13.37 -5.81
C PHE A 27 -7.07 14.68 -5.86
N GLY A 28 -7.47 15.63 -5.01
CA GLY A 28 -6.92 16.98 -4.96
C GLY A 28 -5.67 17.13 -4.10
N PRO A 29 -5.10 18.34 -4.03
CA PRO A 29 -3.89 18.64 -3.24
C PRO A 29 -3.98 18.26 -1.77
N HIS A 30 -5.15 18.31 -1.14
CA HIS A 30 -5.31 17.84 0.24
C HIS A 30 -5.08 16.33 0.36
N HIS A 31 -5.51 15.54 -0.62
CA HIS A 31 -5.27 14.09 -0.64
C HIS A 31 -3.78 13.80 -0.74
N CYS A 32 -3.10 14.45 -1.69
CA CYS A 32 -1.66 14.35 -1.88
C CYS A 32 -0.89 14.72 -0.61
N ALA A 33 -1.27 15.81 0.06
CA ALA A 33 -0.59 16.28 1.26
C ALA A 33 -0.70 15.29 2.43
N VAL A 34 -1.91 14.76 2.71
CA VAL A 34 -2.09 13.78 3.80
C VAL A 34 -1.38 12.46 3.49
N TYR A 35 -1.47 11.97 2.24
CA TYR A 35 -0.76 10.79 1.79
C TYR A 35 0.75 10.95 1.95
N ALA A 36 1.32 12.03 1.42
CA ALA A 36 2.76 12.29 1.48
C ALA A 36 3.28 12.52 2.89
N ALA A 37 2.51 13.22 3.75
CA ALA A 37 2.90 13.41 5.14
C ALA A 37 3.04 12.08 5.89
N ASN A 38 2.19 11.09 5.61
CA ASN A 38 2.25 9.79 6.27
C ASN A 38 3.20 8.79 5.60
N ALA A 39 3.53 8.98 4.33
CA ALA A 39 4.61 8.25 3.67
C ALA A 39 6.00 8.74 4.09
N PHE A 40 6.12 10.02 4.42
CA PHE A 40 7.36 10.58 4.93
C PHE A 40 7.47 10.47 6.46
N LEU A 41 6.65 11.22 7.20
CA LEU A 41 6.83 11.39 8.65
C LEU A 41 6.17 10.30 9.47
N GLY A 42 5.16 9.61 8.93
CA GLY A 42 4.19 8.87 9.72
C GLY A 42 4.82 7.86 10.68
N PRO A 43 5.27 6.69 10.18
CA PRO A 43 5.93 5.69 11.02
C PRO A 43 7.20 6.20 11.72
N ASP A 44 7.92 7.11 11.07
CA ASP A 44 9.11 7.80 11.60
C ASP A 44 8.85 8.70 12.82
N LEU A 45 7.59 8.95 13.20
CA LEU A 45 7.28 9.54 14.51
C LEU A 45 7.79 8.64 15.65
N GLY A 46 7.88 7.32 15.44
CA GLY A 46 8.46 6.38 16.40
C GLY A 46 9.95 6.58 16.58
N SER A 47 10.71 6.62 15.47
CA SER A 47 12.16 6.86 15.48
C SER A 47 12.50 8.25 16.02
N PHE A 48 11.66 9.25 15.71
CA PHE A 48 11.79 10.59 16.28
C PHE A 48 11.54 10.62 17.80
N ALA A 49 10.58 9.85 18.32
CA ALA A 49 10.32 9.77 19.75
C ALA A 49 11.47 9.10 20.52
N GLU A 50 12.05 8.03 19.97
CA GLU A 50 13.26 7.40 20.49
C GLU A 50 14.46 8.37 20.49
N TRP A 51 14.66 9.08 19.38
CA TRP A 51 15.69 10.10 19.28
C TRP A 51 15.50 11.23 20.30
N LEU A 52 14.27 11.72 20.50
CA LEU A 52 13.97 12.71 21.55
C LEU A 52 14.28 12.18 22.95
N ALA A 53 13.92 10.93 23.24
CA ALA A 53 14.20 10.29 24.52
C ALA A 53 15.71 10.18 24.79
N SER A 54 16.54 10.06 23.75
CA SER A 54 18.00 9.98 23.89
C SER A 54 18.66 11.24 24.47
N PHE A 55 17.99 12.41 24.41
CA PHE A 55 18.49 13.65 25.02
C PHE A 55 18.12 13.81 26.50
N LEU A 56 17.21 12.97 27.01
CA LEU A 56 16.85 13.02 28.43
C LEU A 56 18.01 12.44 29.27
N PRO A 57 18.17 12.88 30.53
CA PRO A 57 19.28 12.45 31.36
C PRO A 57 19.41 10.93 31.38
N SER A 58 20.64 10.42 31.25
CA SER A 58 20.95 8.97 31.17
C SER A 58 20.43 8.15 32.36
N SER A 59 20.09 8.82 33.47
CA SER A 59 19.47 8.22 34.66
C SER A 59 17.97 7.91 34.52
N SER A 60 17.33 8.32 33.43
CA SER A 60 15.91 8.07 33.18
C SER A 60 15.68 6.80 32.35
N SER A 61 15.90 5.63 32.95
CA SER A 61 15.59 4.34 32.32
C SER A 61 14.16 4.26 31.76
N ALA A 62 13.21 4.97 32.42
CA ALA A 62 11.84 5.09 31.96
C ALA A 62 11.72 5.86 30.62
N ALA A 63 12.51 6.91 30.40
CA ALA A 63 12.46 7.67 29.16
C ALA A 63 12.98 6.84 27.98
N ALA A 64 14.11 6.16 28.16
CA ALA A 64 14.64 5.22 27.17
C ALA A 64 13.62 4.12 26.84
N ALA A 65 13.03 3.50 27.87
CA ALA A 65 11.99 2.48 27.67
C ALA A 65 10.75 3.00 26.92
N VAL A 66 10.35 4.26 27.16
CA VAL A 66 9.25 4.89 26.41
C VAL A 66 9.64 5.16 24.96
N GLY A 67 10.88 5.61 24.71
CA GLY A 67 11.43 5.80 23.36
C GLY A 67 11.46 4.50 22.57
N ASP A 68 12.06 3.45 23.12
CA ASP A 68 12.15 2.13 22.49
C ASP A 68 10.76 1.54 22.22
N LEU A 69 9.82 1.70 23.17
CA LEU A 69 8.44 1.27 22.99
C LEU A 69 7.74 2.07 21.88
N ALA A 70 7.93 3.39 21.84
CA ALA A 70 7.37 4.23 20.80
C ALA A 70 7.92 3.84 19.42
N MET A 71 9.23 3.60 19.29
CA MET A 71 9.84 3.10 18.07
C MET A 71 9.22 1.76 17.66
N GLY A 72 9.24 0.75 18.54
CA GLY A 72 8.74 -0.59 18.22
C GLY A 72 7.26 -0.66 17.88
N VAL A 73 6.44 0.26 18.41
CA VAL A 73 4.98 0.25 18.22
C VAL A 73 4.54 1.20 17.11
N VAL A 74 5.09 2.42 17.04
CA VAL A 74 4.73 3.42 16.01
C VAL A 74 5.40 3.10 14.69
N HIS A 75 6.61 2.55 14.69
CA HIS A 75 7.34 2.15 13.48
C HIS A 75 7.02 0.71 13.04
N HIS A 76 5.85 0.17 13.42
CA HIS A 76 5.38 -1.12 12.94
C HIS A 76 4.29 -0.95 11.86
N PRO A 77 4.38 -1.66 10.71
CA PRO A 77 3.56 -1.41 9.51
C PRO A 77 2.06 -1.43 9.74
N PHE A 78 1.60 -2.24 10.71
CA PHE A 78 0.17 -2.34 11.03
C PHE A 78 -0.22 -1.61 12.30
N TYR A 79 0.70 -1.35 13.22
CA TYR A 79 0.34 -0.70 14.49
C TYR A 79 0.22 0.81 14.33
N TYR A 80 1.02 1.42 13.46
CA TYR A 80 0.87 2.83 13.12
C TYR A 80 -0.57 3.22 12.72
N PRO A 81 -1.16 2.62 11.66
CA PRO A 81 -2.53 2.97 11.27
C PRO A 81 -3.56 2.57 12.33
N LEU A 82 -3.32 1.50 13.10
CA LEU A 82 -4.26 1.07 14.16
C LEU A 82 -4.28 2.01 15.37
N LEU A 83 -3.13 2.51 15.79
CA LEU A 83 -3.00 3.31 17.01
C LEU A 83 -3.13 4.81 16.72
N LEU A 84 -2.48 5.29 15.67
CA LEU A 84 -2.46 6.71 15.32
C LEU A 84 -3.43 7.07 14.19
N GLY A 85 -3.91 6.10 13.42
CA GLY A 85 -4.77 6.37 12.25
C GLY A 85 -6.04 7.12 12.59
N PHE A 86 -6.78 6.74 13.65
CA PHE A 86 -8.02 7.44 14.01
C PHE A 86 -7.78 8.83 14.63
N PRO A 87 -6.88 9.01 15.62
CA PRO A 87 -6.52 10.33 16.13
C PRO A 87 -6.02 11.28 15.03
N LEU A 88 -5.11 10.81 14.16
CA LEU A 88 -4.59 11.60 13.05
C LEU A 88 -5.66 11.87 11.99
N ALA A 89 -6.58 10.94 11.72
CA ALA A 89 -7.68 11.18 10.80
C ALA A 89 -8.59 12.33 11.27
N CYS A 90 -8.83 12.44 12.58
CA CYS A 90 -9.52 13.59 13.15
C CYS A 90 -8.74 14.89 12.96
N LEU A 91 -7.43 14.87 13.23
CA LEU A 91 -6.54 16.02 13.06
C LEU A 91 -6.46 16.49 11.60
N TYR A 92 -6.19 15.58 10.66
CA TYR A 92 -6.07 15.90 9.24
C TYR A 92 -7.39 16.36 8.63
N ALA A 93 -8.53 15.79 9.03
CA ALA A 93 -9.83 16.28 8.57
C ALA A 93 -10.13 17.70 9.09
N TRP A 94 -9.72 18.01 10.33
CA TRP A 94 -9.79 19.36 10.86
C TRP A 94 -8.85 20.31 10.11
N LEU A 95 -7.60 19.90 9.89
CA LEU A 95 -6.60 20.70 9.19
C LEU A 95 -7.01 20.96 7.74
N SER A 96 -7.57 19.97 7.05
CA SER A 96 -8.09 20.12 5.68
C SER A 96 -9.16 21.20 5.61
N ARG A 97 -10.12 21.25 6.57
CA ARG A 97 -11.09 22.34 6.65
C ARG A 97 -10.43 23.70 6.88
N ARG A 98 -9.43 23.78 7.76
CA ARG A 98 -8.74 25.04 8.06
C ARG A 98 -7.96 25.57 6.85
N LEU A 99 -7.21 24.69 6.17
CA LEU A 99 -6.44 25.03 4.98
C LEU A 99 -7.33 25.44 3.80
N LEU A 100 -8.47 24.76 3.64
CA LEU A 100 -9.48 25.12 2.64
C LEU A 100 -10.04 26.54 2.88
N LEU A 101 -10.46 26.83 4.11
CA LEU A 101 -10.99 28.16 4.47
C LEU A 101 -9.95 29.28 4.36
N ALA A 102 -8.69 28.96 4.62
CA ALA A 102 -7.59 29.91 4.49
C ALA A 102 -7.09 30.08 3.03
N GLY A 103 -7.55 29.26 2.09
CA GLY A 103 -7.10 29.29 0.69
C GLY A 103 -5.63 28.92 0.51
N VAL A 104 -5.04 28.14 1.42
CA VAL A 104 -3.61 27.78 1.39
C VAL A 104 -3.33 26.72 0.32
N LEU A 105 -4.23 25.75 0.18
CA LEU A 105 -4.18 24.72 -0.85
C LEU A 105 -5.43 24.85 -1.70
N ASP A 106 -5.24 24.93 -3.02
CA ASP A 106 -6.34 24.88 -3.96
C ASP A 106 -6.98 23.49 -3.90
N GLU A 107 -8.28 23.42 -3.65
CA GLU A 107 -9.03 22.18 -3.59
C GLU A 107 -10.17 22.30 -4.59
N PRO A 108 -10.00 21.77 -5.82
CA PRO A 108 -10.96 21.95 -6.90
C PRO A 108 -12.36 21.42 -6.56
N SER A 109 -12.43 20.40 -5.70
CA SER A 109 -13.69 19.87 -5.18
C SER A 109 -14.42 20.85 -4.25
N ARG A 110 -13.71 21.83 -3.69
CA ARG A 110 -14.15 22.75 -2.62
C ARG A 110 -14.68 22.05 -1.37
N VAL A 111 -14.34 20.77 -1.19
CA VAL A 111 -14.76 19.96 -0.07
C VAL A 111 -13.54 19.51 0.71
N ALA A 112 -13.57 19.76 2.03
CA ALA A 112 -12.53 19.27 2.92
C ALA A 112 -12.61 17.75 3.09
N LEU A 113 -11.47 17.12 3.33
CA LEU A 113 -11.39 15.68 3.54
C LEU A 113 -12.20 15.24 4.76
N SER A 114 -12.98 14.18 4.57
CA SER A 114 -13.63 13.48 5.67
C SER A 114 -12.61 12.66 6.49
N ARG A 115 -12.98 12.34 7.74
CA ARG A 115 -12.15 11.49 8.61
C ARG A 115 -11.87 10.12 7.97
N ARG A 116 -12.83 9.54 7.25
CA ARG A 116 -12.67 8.27 6.55
C ARG A 116 -11.62 8.35 5.45
N GLN A 117 -11.66 9.42 4.64
CA GLN A 117 -10.66 9.64 3.59
C GLN A 117 -9.27 9.82 4.20
N CYS A 118 -9.15 10.64 5.26
CA CYS A 118 -7.90 10.79 5.98
C CYS A 118 -7.37 9.45 6.51
N PHE A 119 -8.21 8.61 7.11
CA PHE A 119 -7.81 7.29 7.59
C PHE A 119 -7.22 6.40 6.48
N TYR A 120 -7.86 6.37 5.31
CA TYR A 120 -7.34 5.63 4.15
C TYR A 120 -6.00 6.21 3.66
N LEU A 121 -5.88 7.53 3.58
CA LEU A 121 -4.64 8.20 3.15
C LEU A 121 -3.49 8.02 4.14
N ILE A 122 -3.77 8.04 5.45
CA ILE A 122 -2.79 7.76 6.51
C ILE A 122 -2.27 6.33 6.36
N THR A 123 -3.19 5.36 6.24
CA THR A 123 -2.85 3.95 6.09
C THR A 123 -2.04 3.72 4.80
N ALA A 124 -2.50 4.29 3.68
CA ALA A 124 -1.79 4.22 2.40
C ALA A 124 -0.37 4.82 2.52
N GLY A 125 -0.25 6.03 3.07
CA GLY A 125 1.04 6.69 3.26
C GLY A 125 1.98 5.84 4.11
N SER A 126 1.51 5.37 5.27
CA SER A 126 2.34 4.55 6.17
C SER A 126 2.81 3.24 5.54
N LEU A 127 1.97 2.57 4.75
CA LEU A 127 2.38 1.35 4.06
C LEU A 127 3.35 1.65 2.90
N SER A 128 3.18 2.78 2.22
CA SER A 128 4.14 3.24 1.21
C SER A 128 5.50 3.65 1.78
N HIS A 129 5.55 4.10 3.05
CA HIS A 129 6.79 4.27 3.79
C HIS A 129 7.54 2.93 3.89
N PHE A 130 6.87 1.92 4.46
CA PHE A 130 7.43 0.57 4.59
C PHE A 130 7.72 -0.12 3.25
N PHE A 131 7.05 0.24 2.16
CA PHE A 131 7.41 -0.23 0.83
C PHE A 131 8.86 0.15 0.48
N LEU A 132 9.25 1.39 0.75
CA LEU A 132 10.58 1.87 0.44
C LEU A 132 11.61 1.34 1.46
N ASP A 133 11.26 1.30 2.74
CA ASP A 133 12.21 0.82 3.75
C ASP A 133 12.53 -0.66 3.55
N HIS A 134 11.53 -1.52 3.37
CA HIS A 134 11.78 -2.94 3.15
C HIS A 134 12.61 -3.24 1.89
N LEU A 135 12.60 -2.37 0.87
CA LEU A 135 13.39 -2.55 -0.35
C LEU A 135 14.80 -1.94 -0.28
N PHE A 136 14.96 -0.85 0.47
CA PHE A 136 16.18 -0.02 0.43
C PHE A 136 16.88 0.11 1.78
N GLU A 137 16.49 -0.68 2.77
CA GLU A 137 17.20 -0.81 4.05
C GLU A 137 18.27 -1.90 4.06
N GLU A 138 19.20 -1.75 5.00
CA GLU A 138 20.25 -2.73 5.33
C GLU A 138 21.02 -3.27 4.11
N ASN A 139 21.20 -2.47 3.06
CA ASN A 139 21.82 -2.88 1.79
C ASN A 139 21.19 -4.16 1.19
N GLY A 140 19.89 -4.39 1.39
CA GLY A 140 19.21 -5.60 0.90
C GLY A 140 19.49 -6.85 1.74
N HIS A 141 19.89 -6.70 3.01
CA HIS A 141 20.12 -7.83 3.91
C HIS A 141 19.03 -7.98 4.99
N SER A 142 17.99 -7.15 4.97
CA SER A 142 16.93 -7.26 5.96
C SER A 142 16.25 -8.62 5.91
N THR A 143 15.78 -9.10 7.06
CA THR A 143 15.06 -10.38 7.15
C THR A 143 13.81 -10.37 6.26
N MET A 144 13.13 -9.22 6.17
CA MET A 144 11.99 -9.05 5.26
C MET A 144 12.42 -9.15 3.80
N TYR A 145 13.45 -8.42 3.37
CA TYR A 145 13.89 -8.42 1.97
C TYR A 145 14.41 -9.78 1.51
N THR A 146 15.20 -10.44 2.35
CA THR A 146 15.69 -11.80 2.08
C THR A 146 14.55 -12.82 2.03
N TRP A 147 13.49 -12.63 2.81
CA TRP A 147 12.27 -13.43 2.71
C TRP A 147 11.49 -13.13 1.43
N ILE A 148 11.36 -11.85 1.03
CA ILE A 148 10.71 -11.44 -0.22
C ILE A 148 11.35 -12.14 -1.42
N LEU A 149 12.69 -12.16 -1.46
CA LEU A 149 13.49 -12.78 -2.51
C LEU A 149 13.70 -14.29 -2.32
N SER A 150 13.07 -14.91 -1.32
CA SER A 150 13.20 -16.34 -1.11
C SER A 150 12.47 -17.13 -2.18
N THR A 151 13.20 -18.02 -2.85
CA THR A 151 12.63 -19.07 -3.70
C THR A 151 12.12 -20.28 -2.89
N GLY A 152 12.47 -20.34 -1.60
CA GLY A 152 12.37 -21.55 -0.76
C GLY A 152 13.48 -22.58 -0.99
N TRP A 153 14.45 -22.29 -1.87
CA TRP A 153 15.57 -23.17 -2.20
C TRP A 153 16.91 -22.44 -2.13
N TRP A 154 17.84 -22.98 -1.34
CA TRP A 154 19.12 -22.31 -1.03
C TRP A 154 20.36 -23.17 -1.30
N VAL A 155 20.22 -24.35 -1.92
CA VAL A 155 21.29 -25.36 -2.05
C VAL A 155 21.97 -25.30 -3.44
N GLY A 156 21.90 -24.16 -4.12
CA GLY A 156 22.42 -23.96 -5.48
C GLY A 156 21.31 -23.94 -6.53
N ARG A 157 21.57 -24.47 -7.73
CA ARG A 157 20.61 -24.45 -8.84
C ARG A 157 19.31 -25.16 -8.44
N ALA A 158 18.19 -24.50 -8.67
CA ALA A 158 16.88 -25.05 -8.40
C ALA A 158 16.58 -26.28 -9.29
N PRO A 159 16.01 -27.37 -8.74
CA PRO A 159 15.53 -28.47 -9.56
C PRO A 159 14.36 -28.02 -10.45
N ILE A 160 14.30 -28.56 -11.67
CA ILE A 160 13.15 -28.35 -12.56
C ILE A 160 11.97 -29.15 -12.02
N ASN A 161 10.88 -28.45 -11.66
CA ASN A 161 9.63 -29.07 -11.23
C ASN A 161 8.62 -29.07 -12.40
N SER A 162 8.39 -30.22 -13.02
CA SER A 162 7.41 -30.35 -14.10
C SER A 162 5.98 -30.04 -13.67
N ASP A 163 5.64 -30.33 -12.41
CA ASP A 163 4.30 -30.06 -11.86
C ASP A 163 4.05 -28.55 -11.79
N ALA A 164 5.09 -27.76 -11.48
CA ALA A 164 5.00 -26.31 -11.48
C ALA A 164 4.63 -25.75 -12.85
N VAL A 165 5.22 -26.27 -13.94
CA VAL A 165 4.88 -25.86 -15.31
C VAL A 165 3.42 -26.10 -15.63
N VAL A 166 2.89 -27.26 -15.23
CA VAL A 166 1.48 -27.61 -15.47
C VAL A 166 0.56 -26.75 -14.61
N ILE A 167 0.77 -26.70 -13.31
CA ILE A 167 -0.13 -26.03 -12.36
C ILE A 167 -0.11 -24.53 -12.57
N VAL A 168 1.07 -23.92 -12.62
CA VAL A 168 1.21 -22.47 -12.81
C VAL A 168 0.80 -22.09 -14.23
N GLY A 169 1.17 -22.89 -15.23
CA GLY A 169 0.72 -22.70 -16.61
C GLY A 169 -0.81 -22.66 -16.70
N LEU A 170 -1.50 -23.60 -16.05
CA LEU A 170 -2.96 -23.61 -15.97
C LEU A 170 -3.52 -22.39 -15.24
N LEU A 171 -2.97 -22.00 -14.09
CA LEU A 171 -3.39 -20.79 -13.36
C LEU A 171 -3.25 -19.53 -14.22
N CYS A 172 -2.12 -19.38 -14.92
CA CYS A 172 -1.88 -18.26 -15.84
C CYS A 172 -2.85 -18.26 -17.03
N ILE A 173 -3.11 -19.42 -17.64
CA ILE A 173 -4.10 -19.56 -18.72
C ILE A 173 -5.49 -19.18 -18.22
N CYS A 174 -5.91 -19.67 -17.05
CA CYS A 174 -7.19 -19.34 -16.45
C CYS A 174 -7.31 -17.84 -16.16
N LEU A 175 -6.24 -17.21 -15.66
CA LEU A 175 -6.20 -15.78 -15.40
C LEU A 175 -6.38 -14.97 -16.69
N VAL A 176 -5.57 -15.26 -17.71
CA VAL A 176 -5.59 -14.52 -18.99
C VAL A 176 -6.91 -14.74 -19.72
N LEU A 177 -7.31 -16.00 -19.95
CA LEU A 177 -8.54 -16.31 -20.68
C LEU A 177 -9.78 -15.86 -19.91
N GLY A 178 -9.79 -16.01 -18.58
CA GLY A 178 -10.86 -15.52 -17.73
C GLY A 178 -11.00 -14.00 -17.78
N PHE A 179 -9.88 -13.27 -17.73
CA PHE A 179 -9.87 -11.81 -17.84
C PHE A 179 -10.40 -11.34 -19.21
N VAL A 180 -9.95 -11.97 -20.29
CA VAL A 180 -10.42 -11.69 -21.66
C VAL A 180 -11.92 -12.00 -21.80
N TYR A 181 -12.38 -13.11 -21.22
CA TYR A 181 -13.78 -13.51 -21.24
C TYR A 181 -14.67 -12.49 -20.53
N ILE A 182 -14.29 -12.06 -19.32
CA ILE A 182 -15.02 -11.06 -18.52
C ILE A 182 -15.10 -9.72 -19.25
N ASN A 183 -13.99 -9.29 -19.87
CA ASN A 183 -13.87 -7.98 -20.50
C ASN A 183 -14.24 -7.96 -21.99
N ARG A 184 -14.83 -9.04 -22.52
CA ARG A 184 -15.28 -9.08 -23.91
C ARG A 184 -16.32 -7.99 -24.19
N VAL A 185 -16.22 -7.37 -25.37
CA VAL A 185 -17.11 -6.30 -25.84
C VAL A 185 -18.60 -6.71 -25.78
N LYS A 186 -18.90 -7.97 -26.10
CA LYS A 186 -20.29 -8.48 -26.21
C LYS A 186 -21.01 -8.73 -24.88
N HIS A 187 -20.35 -8.59 -23.73
CA HIS A 187 -21.04 -8.75 -22.45
C HIS A 187 -21.76 -7.44 -22.07
N GLU A 188 -23.08 -7.51 -21.90
CA GLU A 188 -23.98 -6.41 -21.46
C GLU A 188 -23.75 -5.95 -20.01
N LYS A 189 -22.67 -6.39 -19.37
CA LYS A 189 -22.31 -5.97 -18.01
C LYS A 189 -21.70 -4.57 -18.02
N SER A 190 -22.01 -3.79 -16.99
CA SER A 190 -21.40 -2.47 -16.80
C SER A 190 -19.88 -2.59 -16.58
N ALA A 191 -19.13 -1.52 -16.83
CA ALA A 191 -17.69 -1.48 -16.60
C ALA A 191 -17.33 -1.82 -15.15
N THR A 192 -18.13 -1.35 -14.18
CA THR A 192 -17.96 -1.67 -12.76
C THR A 192 -18.15 -3.15 -12.47
N GLN A 193 -19.18 -3.77 -13.05
CA GLN A 193 -19.40 -5.21 -12.89
C GLN A 193 -18.24 -6.02 -13.48
N LYS A 194 -17.75 -5.64 -14.68
CA LYS A 194 -16.58 -6.29 -15.31
C LYS A 194 -15.33 -6.14 -14.44
N SER A 195 -15.07 -4.94 -13.93
CA SER A 195 -13.95 -4.65 -13.02
C SER A 195 -14.02 -5.50 -11.75
N ASN A 196 -15.18 -5.56 -11.08
CA ASN A 196 -15.37 -6.38 -9.88
C ASN A 196 -15.16 -7.87 -10.15
N GLN A 197 -15.63 -8.36 -11.29
CA GLN A 197 -15.43 -9.76 -11.68
C GLN A 197 -13.96 -10.06 -12.01
N SER A 198 -13.27 -9.15 -12.69
CA SER A 198 -11.82 -9.28 -12.93
C SER A 198 -11.03 -9.27 -11.64
N PHE A 199 -11.36 -8.36 -10.71
CA PHE A 199 -10.73 -8.33 -9.40
C PHE A 199 -10.95 -9.63 -8.62
N PHE A 200 -12.18 -10.14 -8.60
CA PHE A 200 -12.48 -11.43 -7.97
C PHE A 200 -11.69 -12.59 -8.58
N LEU A 201 -11.63 -12.67 -9.92
CA LEU A 201 -10.82 -13.67 -10.62
C LEU A 201 -9.35 -13.59 -10.22
N ILE A 202 -8.76 -12.37 -10.22
CA ILE A 202 -7.37 -12.14 -9.85
C ILE A 202 -7.11 -12.61 -8.42
N VAL A 203 -7.98 -12.27 -7.47
CA VAL A 203 -7.85 -12.68 -6.06
C VAL A 203 -7.91 -14.20 -5.91
N VAL A 204 -8.85 -14.87 -6.59
CA VAL A 204 -8.95 -16.34 -6.54
C VAL A 204 -7.69 -16.99 -7.09
N ILE A 205 -7.19 -16.55 -8.25
CA ILE A 205 -5.96 -17.10 -8.83
C ILE A 205 -4.75 -16.82 -7.94
N ALA A 206 -4.63 -15.61 -7.38
CA ALA A 206 -3.54 -15.26 -6.48
C ALA A 206 -3.52 -16.14 -5.22
N ILE A 207 -4.68 -16.41 -4.61
CA ILE A 207 -4.78 -17.32 -3.45
C ILE A 207 -4.32 -18.73 -3.83
N LEU A 208 -4.82 -19.28 -4.94
CA LEU A 208 -4.43 -20.63 -5.39
C LEU A 208 -2.92 -20.70 -5.68
N TYR A 209 -2.35 -19.66 -6.28
CA TYR A 209 -0.92 -19.56 -6.53
C TYR A 209 -0.13 -19.50 -5.23
N CYS A 210 -0.51 -18.63 -4.29
CA CYS A 210 0.14 -18.55 -2.99
C CYS A 210 0.08 -19.87 -2.22
N MET A 211 -1.06 -20.59 -2.28
CA MET A 211 -1.20 -21.92 -1.71
C MET A 211 -0.24 -22.93 -2.36
N TRP A 212 -0.10 -22.89 -3.69
CA TRP A 212 0.88 -23.71 -4.40
C TRP A 212 2.30 -23.42 -3.90
N CYS A 213 2.72 -22.15 -3.89
CA CYS A 213 4.05 -21.77 -3.43
C CYS A 213 4.29 -22.19 -1.98
N ALA A 214 3.36 -21.87 -1.07
CA ALA A 214 3.46 -22.23 0.34
C ALA A 214 3.57 -23.75 0.53
N THR A 215 2.87 -24.54 -0.28
CA THR A 215 2.97 -26.00 -0.26
C THR A 215 4.37 -26.47 -0.66
N GLN A 216 4.95 -25.91 -1.73
CA GLN A 216 6.29 -26.30 -2.17
C GLN A 216 7.37 -25.89 -1.15
N ILE A 217 7.25 -24.70 -0.56
CA ILE A 217 8.26 -24.11 0.33
C ILE A 217 8.18 -24.68 1.75
N TYR A 218 6.98 -24.80 2.32
CA TYR A 218 6.81 -25.09 3.75
C TYR A 218 6.27 -26.49 4.06
N LEU A 219 5.57 -27.13 3.11
CA LEU A 219 4.92 -28.43 3.35
C LEU A 219 5.67 -29.62 2.74
N ARG A 220 6.51 -29.41 1.72
CA ARG A 220 7.36 -30.49 1.17
C ARG A 220 8.61 -30.70 2.01
N ASN A 221 9.05 -31.95 2.07
CA ASN A 221 10.32 -32.34 2.69
C ASN A 221 11.13 -33.24 1.73
N PRO A 222 12.26 -32.77 1.18
CA PRO A 222 12.82 -31.43 1.37
C PRO A 222 11.95 -30.34 0.72
N PRO A 223 12.04 -29.07 1.19
CA PRO A 223 11.47 -27.93 0.50
C PRO A 223 11.88 -27.89 -0.97
N GLN A 224 10.98 -27.44 -1.82
CA GLN A 224 11.25 -27.24 -3.24
C GLN A 224 10.89 -25.82 -3.65
N PRO A 225 11.60 -25.25 -4.64
CA PRO A 225 11.18 -23.98 -5.18
C PRO A 225 9.83 -24.13 -5.87
N ALA A 226 8.98 -23.12 -5.70
CA ALA A 226 7.65 -23.13 -6.30
C ALA A 226 7.72 -23.14 -7.83
N ILE A 227 8.66 -22.36 -8.39
CA ILE A 227 8.93 -22.23 -9.83
C ILE A 227 10.43 -21.97 -10.05
N GLY A 228 11.23 -23.02 -10.22
CA GLY A 228 12.64 -22.86 -10.60
C GLY A 228 13.41 -21.90 -9.68
N GLU A 229 14.06 -20.88 -10.23
CA GLU A 229 14.86 -19.91 -9.47
C GLU A 229 14.07 -18.61 -9.11
N GLU A 230 12.75 -18.62 -9.26
CA GLU A 230 11.92 -17.42 -9.10
C GLU A 230 11.38 -17.26 -7.67
N ALA A 231 11.43 -16.02 -7.17
CA ALA A 231 10.93 -15.64 -5.85
C ALA A 231 9.48 -15.13 -5.96
N ASP A 232 8.50 -16.02 -5.84
CA ASP A 232 7.10 -15.63 -6.06
C ASP A 232 6.34 -15.29 -4.78
N LEU A 233 6.38 -16.15 -3.76
CA LEU A 233 5.48 -16.04 -2.61
C LEU A 233 5.69 -14.72 -1.85
N GLY A 234 6.95 -14.43 -1.51
CA GLY A 234 7.33 -13.22 -0.82
C GLY A 234 7.02 -11.97 -1.64
N VAL A 235 7.34 -11.99 -2.95
CA VAL A 235 7.05 -10.89 -3.88
C VAL A 235 5.54 -10.63 -4.01
N ILE A 236 4.72 -11.66 -4.22
CA ILE A 236 3.26 -11.50 -4.36
C ILE A 236 2.66 -10.87 -3.09
N ILE A 237 3.03 -11.39 -1.91
CA ILE A 237 2.53 -10.87 -0.63
C ILE A 237 3.00 -9.44 -0.41
N PHE A 238 4.28 -9.16 -0.67
CA PHE A 238 4.86 -7.83 -0.51
C PHE A 238 4.18 -6.81 -1.40
N VAL A 239 4.05 -7.09 -2.71
CA VAL A 239 3.41 -6.20 -3.67
C VAL A 239 1.92 -6.04 -3.34
N ALA A 240 1.23 -7.08 -2.86
CA ALA A 240 -0.17 -6.96 -2.42
C ALA A 240 -0.33 -5.95 -1.26
N ILE A 241 0.51 -6.05 -0.22
CA ILE A 241 0.41 -5.25 1.00
C ILE A 241 0.97 -3.84 0.83
N TYR A 242 2.11 -3.69 0.17
CA TYR A 242 2.88 -2.45 0.17
C TYR A 242 2.80 -1.68 -1.16
N LEU A 243 2.26 -2.29 -2.24
CA LEU A 243 1.98 -1.59 -3.49
C LEU A 243 0.48 -1.50 -3.79
N PHE A 244 -0.22 -2.61 -4.00
CA PHE A 244 -1.62 -2.58 -4.44
C PHE A 244 -2.58 -2.04 -3.37
N LEU A 245 -2.41 -2.43 -2.11
CA LEU A 245 -3.26 -1.96 -1.02
C LEU A 245 -3.17 -0.42 -0.80
N PRO A 246 -1.98 0.21 -0.72
CA PRO A 246 -1.88 1.67 -0.60
C PRO A 246 -2.56 2.42 -1.76
N HIS A 247 -2.33 1.98 -3.00
CA HIS A 247 -2.95 2.60 -4.17
C HIS A 247 -4.47 2.39 -4.19
N GLY A 248 -4.94 1.21 -3.76
CA GLY A 248 -6.37 0.92 -3.58
C GLY A 248 -7.01 1.81 -2.51
N LEU A 249 -6.34 2.02 -1.38
CA LEU A 249 -6.79 2.93 -0.32
C LEU A 249 -6.82 4.38 -0.78
N CYS A 250 -5.83 4.83 -1.55
CA CYS A 250 -5.86 6.14 -2.21
C CYS A 250 -7.08 6.26 -3.14
N ALA A 251 -7.37 5.23 -3.95
CA ALA A 251 -8.55 5.21 -4.81
C ALA A 251 -9.87 5.25 -4.00
N LEU A 252 -9.96 4.53 -2.89
CA LEU A 252 -11.12 4.56 -1.97
C LEU A 252 -11.28 5.90 -1.22
N SER A 253 -10.21 6.68 -1.12
CA SER A 253 -10.24 8.02 -0.52
C SER A 253 -10.73 9.11 -1.48
N MET A 254 -10.85 8.82 -2.78
CA MET A 254 -11.26 9.81 -3.77
C MET A 254 -12.67 10.33 -3.51
N ASN A 255 -12.90 11.60 -3.84
CA ASN A 255 -14.26 12.14 -3.89
C ASN A 255 -15.11 11.40 -4.94
N GLN A 256 -16.40 11.23 -4.64
CA GLN A 256 -17.36 10.60 -5.55
C GLN A 256 -17.67 11.48 -6.76
N ASN A 257 -18.05 10.84 -7.87
CA ASN A 257 -18.42 11.50 -9.12
C ASN A 257 -19.87 12.01 -9.11
N ASP A 258 -20.35 12.61 -8.03
CA ASP A 258 -21.77 13.03 -7.95
C ASP A 258 -21.97 14.54 -8.21
N TYR A 259 -20.95 15.24 -8.71
CA TYR A 259 -21.09 16.63 -9.15
C TYR A 259 -21.48 16.78 -10.63
N ALA A 260 -21.45 15.70 -11.42
CA ALA A 260 -21.97 15.73 -12.78
C ALA A 260 -23.51 15.91 -12.83
N GLU A 261 -24.24 15.62 -11.74
CA GLU A 261 -25.68 15.91 -11.67
C GLU A 261 -26.00 17.35 -11.24
N LEU A 262 -25.09 18.04 -10.54
CA LEU A 262 -25.32 19.44 -10.13
C LEU A 262 -25.00 20.46 -11.25
N GLU A 263 -24.13 20.14 -12.20
CA GLU A 263 -24.01 20.92 -13.44
C GLU A 263 -25.17 20.67 -14.41
N GLY A 264 -25.96 19.61 -14.21
CA GLY A 264 -27.21 19.35 -14.91
C GLY A 264 -28.39 20.22 -14.45
N ILE A 265 -28.29 20.85 -13.28
CA ILE A 265 -29.24 21.88 -12.86
C ILE A 265 -28.79 23.21 -13.49
N GLN A 266 -29.09 23.35 -14.78
CA GLN A 266 -29.18 24.67 -15.37
C GLN A 266 -30.22 25.47 -14.58
N LEU A 267 -29.75 26.38 -13.73
CA LEU A 267 -30.55 27.50 -13.26
C LEU A 267 -30.97 28.28 -14.50
N ARG A 268 -32.18 28.01 -14.98
CA ARG A 268 -32.96 28.95 -15.80
C ARG A 268 -33.32 30.16 -14.96
#